data_AF-A0A5K7YY02-F1
#
_entry.id   AF-A0A5K7YY02-F1
#
_cell.length_a   1.000
_cell.length_b   1.000
_cell.length_c   1.000
_cell.angle_alpha   90.00
_cell.angle_beta   90.00
_cell.angle_gamma   90.00
#
_symmetry.space_group_name_H-M   'P 1'
#
loop_
_entity.id
_entity.type
_entity.pdbx_description
1 polymer ?
#
loop_
_entity_poly.entity_id
_entity_poly.type
_entity_poly.pdbx_seq_one_letter_code
_entity_poly.pdbx_strand_id
1 'polypeptide(L)'
;MPVQKCPICGEMAKYENPPDNIEQYRCFECPVCGSFVISLMAEDHLAKFTIKDRMYYSEKAKAAQAGKVLIIQFLDDGAEALTMHRYDDKSVWFG
;
A
#
# COMPACT_ATOMS: atom_id res chain seq x y z
N MET A 1 -4.64 0.20 -16.29
CA MET A 1 -4.52 -0.33 -14.92
C MET A 1 -5.66 -1.30 -14.67
N PRO A 2 -5.38 -2.58 -14.34
CA PRO A 2 -6.40 -3.49 -13.80
C PRO A 2 -7.01 -2.95 -12.51
N VAL A 3 -8.17 -3.49 -12.12
CA VAL A 3 -8.91 -3.07 -10.93
C VAL A 3 -9.11 -4.27 -10.01
N GLN A 4 -8.92 -4.07 -8.70
CA GLN A 4 -9.22 -5.07 -7.67
C GLN A 4 -9.70 -4.40 -6.38
N LYS A 5 -10.08 -5.20 -5.38
CA LYS A 5 -10.42 -4.67 -4.05
C LYS A 5 -9.18 -4.06 -3.41
N CYS A 6 -9.32 -2.84 -2.91
CA CYS A 6 -8.31 -2.13 -2.15
C CYS A 6 -7.99 -2.93 -0.88
N PRO A 7 -6.72 -3.27 -0.62
CA PRO A 7 -6.36 -4.03 0.57
C PRO A 7 -6.66 -3.28 1.88
N ILE A 8 -6.77 -1.95 1.83
CA ILE A 8 -7.03 -1.10 2.99
C ILE A 8 -8.53 -0.99 3.29
N CYS A 9 -9.33 -0.48 2.35
CA CYS A 9 -10.74 -0.16 2.58
C CYS A 9 -11.75 -1.16 1.98
N GLY A 10 -11.30 -2.08 1.12
CA GLY A 10 -12.16 -3.05 0.44
C GLY A 10 -12.89 -2.55 -0.81
N GLU A 11 -12.89 -1.24 -1.08
CA GLU A 11 -13.46 -0.64 -2.29
C GLU A 11 -12.64 -0.94 -3.54
N MET A 12 -13.24 -0.80 -4.73
CA MET A 12 -12.51 -1.02 -5.98
C MET A 12 -11.43 0.04 -6.19
N ALA A 13 -10.20 -0.39 -6.43
CA ALA A 13 -9.04 0.45 -6.67
C ALA A 13 -8.28 -0.01 -7.92
N LYS A 14 -7.71 0.96 -8.65
CA LYS A 14 -6.79 0.66 -9.74
C LYS A 14 -5.46 0.24 -9.13
N TYR A 15 -4.75 -0.66 -9.79
CA TYR A 15 -3.40 -1.02 -9.41
C TYR A 15 -2.50 -1.25 -10.61
N GLU A 16 -1.20 -1.15 -10.37
CA GLU A 16 -0.14 -1.47 -11.32
C GLU A 16 1.13 -1.91 -10.59
N ASN A 17 2.07 -2.48 -11.33
CA ASN A 17 3.40 -2.77 -10.82
C ASN A 17 4.26 -1.51 -10.98
N PRO A 18 5.19 -1.24 -10.05
CA PRO A 18 6.12 -0.12 -10.17
C PRO A 18 7.04 -0.25 -11.40
N PRO A 19 7.54 0.87 -11.96
CA PRO A 19 8.24 0.91 -13.24
C PRO A 19 9.51 0.05 -13.32
N ASP A 20 10.23 -0.11 -12.20
CA ASP A 20 11.45 -0.94 -12.14
C ASP A 20 11.17 -2.44 -11.91
N ASN A 21 9.93 -2.91 -12.05
CA ASN A 21 9.53 -4.28 -11.78
C ASN A 21 10.06 -4.77 -10.42
N ILE A 22 9.92 -3.95 -9.37
CA ILE A 22 10.11 -4.44 -8.01
C ILE A 22 8.94 -5.40 -7.76
N GLU A 23 9.10 -6.66 -8.17
CA GLU A 23 8.04 -7.70 -8.21
C GLU A 23 7.37 -7.94 -6.86
N GLN A 24 7.95 -7.38 -5.80
CA GLN A 24 7.49 -7.48 -4.44
C GLN A 24 6.52 -6.37 -4.05
N TYR A 25 6.22 -5.38 -4.91
CA TYR A 25 5.34 -4.25 -4.59
C TYR A 25 4.26 -4.02 -5.65
N ARG A 26 3.14 -3.46 -5.21
CA ARG A 26 2.04 -2.96 -6.05
C ARG A 26 1.72 -1.52 -5.69
N CYS A 27 1.49 -0.72 -6.73
CA CYS A 27 1.03 0.65 -6.63
C CYS A 27 -0.50 0.65 -6.76
N PHE A 28 -1.20 1.32 -5.85
CA PHE A 28 -2.65 1.43 -5.86
C PHE A 28 -3.08 2.88 -5.97
N GLU A 29 -4.12 3.11 -6.75
CA GLU A 29 -4.89 4.35 -6.77
C GLU A 29 -6.33 4.05 -6.36
N CYS A 30 -6.64 4.36 -5.11
CA CYS A 30 -7.94 4.14 -4.51
C CYS A 30 -8.70 5.48 -4.36
N PRO A 31 -9.99 5.55 -4.73
CA PRO A 31 -10.79 6.76 -4.54
C PRO A 31 -11.01 7.12 -3.06
N VAL A 32 -10.90 6.16 -2.14
CA VAL A 32 -11.08 6.36 -0.70
C VAL A 32 -9.75 6.60 0.02
N CYS A 33 -8.74 5.76 -0.23
CA CYS A 33 -7.46 5.81 0.48
C CYS A 33 -6.43 6.73 -0.17
N GLY A 34 -6.68 7.17 -1.41
CA GLY A 34 -5.68 7.87 -2.22
C GLY A 34 -4.68 6.91 -2.86
N SER A 35 -3.52 7.45 -3.23
CA SER A 35 -2.40 6.65 -3.76
C SER A 35 -1.59 6.05 -2.62
N PHE A 36 -1.23 4.77 -2.73
CA PHE A 36 -0.31 4.09 -1.83
C PHE A 36 0.41 2.95 -2.55
N VAL A 37 1.50 2.48 -1.97
CA VAL A 37 2.26 1.33 -2.43
C VAL A 37 2.27 0.30 -1.31
N ILE A 38 2.16 -0.97 -1.66
CA ILE A 38 2.14 -2.07 -0.70
C ILE A 38 2.97 -3.24 -1.22
N SER A 39 3.78 -3.84 -0.36
CA SER A 39 4.46 -5.09 -0.69
C SER A 39 3.47 -6.24 -0.78
N LEU A 40 3.68 -7.23 -1.66
CA LEU A 40 2.78 -8.39 -1.83
C LEU A 40 2.56 -9.14 -0.50
N MET A 41 3.63 -9.33 0.29
CA MET A 41 3.52 -9.96 1.61
C MET A 41 2.69 -9.12 2.59
N ALA A 42 2.84 -7.79 2.56
CA ALA A 42 2.01 -6.92 3.38
C ALA A 42 0.55 -6.93 2.93
N GLU A 43 0.27 -7.04 1.63
CA GLU A 43 -1.08 -7.16 1.09
C GLU A 43 -1.78 -8.42 1.63
N ASP A 44 -1.12 -9.57 1.54
CA ASP A 44 -1.63 -10.84 2.06
C ASP A 44 -1.77 -10.81 3.59
N HIS A 45 -0.85 -10.15 4.29
CA HIS A 45 -0.94 -10.00 5.74
C HIS A 45 -2.11 -9.11 6.14
N LEU A 46 -2.25 -7.94 5.50
CA LEU A 46 -3.36 -7.01 5.71
C LEU A 46 -4.70 -7.68 5.44
N ALA A 47 -4.79 -8.56 4.44
CA ALA A 47 -6.01 -9.32 4.13
C ALA A 47 -6.59 -10.11 5.33
N LYS A 48 -5.79 -10.40 6.37
CA LYS A 48 -6.22 -11.09 7.60
C LYS A 48 -6.82 -10.16 8.66
N PHE A 49 -6.57 -8.86 8.59
CA PHE A 49 -7.05 -7.87 9.59
C PHE A 49 -8.48 -7.43 9.31
N THR A 50 -9.18 -6.86 10.29
CA THR A 50 -10.49 -6.24 10.01
C THR A 50 -10.31 -4.94 9.22
N ILE A 51 -11.31 -4.53 8.44
CA ILE A 51 -11.26 -3.23 7.71
C ILE A 51 -10.97 -2.08 8.68
N LYS A 52 -11.53 -2.12 9.89
CA LYS A 52 -11.33 -1.10 10.92
C LYS A 52 -9.86 -0.94 11.30
N ASP A 53 -9.11 -2.03 11.43
CA ASP A 53 -7.68 -1.96 11.78
C ASP A 53 -6.85 -1.45 10.59
N ARG A 54 -7.26 -1.80 9.37
CA ARG A 54 -6.59 -1.34 8.14
C ARG A 54 -6.80 0.14 7.87
N MET A 55 -7.91 0.73 8.34
CA MET A 55 -8.19 2.17 8.16
C MET A 55 -7.08 3.08 8.71
N TYR A 56 -6.26 2.60 9.66
CA TYR A 56 -5.02 3.25 10.06
C TYR A 56 -4.15 3.65 8.85
N TYR A 57 -3.98 2.74 7.87
CA TYR A 57 -3.20 2.99 6.67
C TYR A 57 -3.90 3.93 5.69
N SER A 58 -5.24 3.93 5.66
CA SER A 58 -6.02 4.87 4.84
C SER A 58 -5.73 6.31 5.27
N GLU A 59 -5.76 6.57 6.58
CA GLU A 59 -5.48 7.90 7.12
C GLU A 59 -4.02 8.31 6.88
N LYS A 60 -3.08 7.36 7.00
CA LYS A 60 -1.66 7.60 6.68
C LYS A 60 -1.43 7.92 5.20
N ALA A 61 -2.15 7.27 4.29
CA ALA A 61 -2.04 7.51 2.85
C ALA A 61 -2.58 8.88 2.48
N LYS A 62 -3.74 9.27 3.02
CA LYS A 62 -4.32 10.61 2.84
C LYS A 62 -3.45 11.73 3.44
N ALA A 63 -2.76 11.45 4.54
CA ALA A 63 -1.87 12.39 5.21
C ALA A 63 -0.48 12.51 4.54
N ALA A 64 -0.21 11.78 3.45
CA ALA A 64 1.03 11.91 2.71
C ALA A 64 1.23 13.35 2.22
N GLN A 65 2.44 13.87 2.37
CA GLN A 65 2.79 15.20 1.86
C GLN A 65 2.66 15.26 0.34
N ALA A 66 2.49 16.46 -0.22
CA ALA A 66 2.44 16.65 -1.66
C ALA A 66 3.70 16.07 -2.33
N GLY A 67 3.49 15.23 -3.35
CA GLY A 67 4.56 14.52 -4.05
C GLY A 67 5.09 13.26 -3.35
N LYS A 68 4.64 12.96 -2.12
CA LYS A 68 4.96 11.72 -1.39
C LYS A 68 3.82 10.71 -1.47
N VAL A 69 4.15 9.45 -1.25
CA VAL A 69 3.20 8.34 -1.20
C VAL A 69 3.52 7.41 -0.04
N LEU A 70 2.48 6.84 0.58
CA LEU A 70 2.65 5.84 1.64
C LEU A 70 3.14 4.53 1.04
N ILE A 71 4.21 3.98 1.61
CA ILE A 71 4.72 2.64 1.32
C ILE A 71 4.44 1.75 2.52
N ILE A 72 3.74 0.64 2.31
CA ILE A 72 3.45 -0.38 3.33
C ILE A 72 4.27 -1.61 2.99
N GLN A 73 5.16 -2.02 3.89
CA GLN A 73 6.03 -3.17 3.69
C GLN A 73 5.96 -4.13 4.86
N PHE A 74 6.11 -5.41 4.57
CA PHE A 74 6.22 -6.44 5.59
C PHE A 74 7.70 -6.65 5.90
N LEU A 75 8.06 -6.62 7.17
CA LEU A 75 9.40 -6.98 7.66
C LEU A 75 9.25 -8.21 8.53
N ASP A 76 9.98 -9.26 8.15
CA ASP A 76 10.17 -10.47 8.95
C ASP A 76 11.62 -10.48 9.40
N ASP A 77 11.85 -10.17 10.68
CA ASP A 77 13.18 -10.20 11.29
C ASP A 77 13.47 -11.53 12.01
N GLY A 78 12.60 -12.53 11.84
CA GLY A 78 12.69 -13.83 12.50
C GLY A 78 12.20 -13.85 13.95
N ALA A 79 11.82 -12.70 14.53
CA ALA A 79 11.23 -12.60 15.86
C ALA A 79 9.75 -12.20 15.80
N GLU A 80 9.40 -11.20 14.99
CA GLU A 80 8.01 -10.76 14.80
C GLU A 80 7.73 -10.33 13.35
N ALA A 81 6.57 -10.75 12.85
CA ALA A 81 6.02 -10.34 11.57
C ALA A 81 5.36 -8.95 11.69
N LEU A 82 6.06 -7.89 11.26
CA LEU A 82 5.58 -6.51 11.44
C LEU A 82 5.31 -5.82 10.09
N THR A 83 4.16 -5.16 10.00
CA THR A 83 3.87 -4.22 8.92
C THR A 83 4.44 -2.86 9.27
N MET A 84 5.45 -2.43 8.51
CA MET A 84 6.01 -1.09 8.62
C MET A 84 5.49 -0.20 7.51
N HIS A 85 5.45 1.11 7.78
CA HIS A 85 5.13 2.11 6.79
C HIS A 85 6.19 3.20 6.72
N ARG A 86 6.43 3.72 5.53
CA ARG A 86 7.28 4.88 5.27
C ARG A 86 6.66 5.74 4.16
N TYR A 87 7.27 6.88 3.89
CA TYR A 87 6.86 7.77 2.81
C TYR A 87 8.01 7.96 1.81
N ASP A 88 7.75 7.65 0.55
CA ASP A 88 8.70 7.82 -0.56
C ASP A 88 8.14 8.82 -1.58
N ASP A 89 8.97 9.26 -2.53
CA ASP A 89 8.53 10.12 -3.64
C ASP A 89 7.59 9.36 -4.59
N LYS A 90 6.43 9.94 -4.90
CA LYS A 90 5.41 9.31 -5.75
C LYS A 90 5.96 8.98 -7.14
N SER A 91 6.82 9.83 -7.69
CA SER A 91 7.43 9.64 -9.02
C SER A 91 8.31 8.40 -9.13
N VAL A 92 8.88 7.92 -8.02
CA VAL A 92 9.67 6.67 -8.00
C VAL A 92 8.79 5.45 -8.25
N TRP A 93 7.52 5.53 -7.83
CA TRP A 93 6.61 4.39 -7.79
C TRP A 93 5.55 4.41 -8.89
N PHE A 94 5.14 5.60 -9.34
CA PHE A 94 4.01 5.79 -10.27
C PHE A 94 4.40 6.32 -11.67
N GLY A 95 5.70 6.41 -11.98
CA GLY A 95 6.24 6.66 -13.34
C GLY A 95 5.64 7.86 -14.07
#